data_AF-A0A8B9LHD0-F1
#
_entry.id   AF-A0A8B9LHD0-F1
#
_cell.length_a   1.000
_cell.length_b   1.000
_cell.length_c   1.000
_cell.angle_alpha   90.00
_cell.angle_beta   90.00
_cell.angle_gamma   90.00
#
_symmetry.space_group_name_H-M   'P 1'
#
loop_
_entity.id
_entity.type
_entity.pdbx_description
1 polymer ?
#
loop_
_entity_poly.entity_id
_entity_poly.type
_entity_poly.pdbx_seq_one_letter_code
_entity_poly.pdbx_strand_id
1 'polypeptide(L)'
;IHTLPDIFCDNEYSSNFLFRNNGDGTFTDVASQSGVEDPMQHGRGVALADFNRDGRTDIVYGNWNGPHRLFLQLSNNRKQRFKDIASQKFSMPSPVRTVIAADFDNDNELEVFFNNIAYRGASANRLFRVSRREHGDPQIEELNVGEAAEPEGRGTGAVVTDFDGDGQLELLVTHGESAAQPISVYKVSQGSSNRWLRVIPRTQFGAFARGAKVVVYTKRNGAHTRIIDGGSGYLCEMEPVAHFGLGKDVATNVEVYWPDGRSVARPLELSDLNTVMEILYPVAEEEETPAVEIECGHGFIVNENGRCTDQDECTQFPSVCPTERPVCTNTYGSFKCRANKRCNQGYEPNDEGTACVAAWLLLAWLDCIALK
;
A
#
# COMPACT_ATOMS: atom_id res chain seq x y z
N ILE A 1 15.33 -11.36 6.53
CA ILE A 1 14.61 -11.12 5.26
C ILE A 1 15.20 -9.85 4.66
N HIS A 2 16.15 -9.98 3.74
CA HIS A 2 16.64 -8.83 2.97
C HIS A 2 15.71 -8.71 1.77
N THR A 3 14.70 -7.85 1.84
CA THR A 3 13.90 -7.51 0.66
C THR A 3 14.61 -6.37 -0.05
N LEU A 4 15.45 -6.74 -1.01
CA LEU A 4 15.93 -5.80 -2.01
C LEU A 4 14.72 -5.18 -2.71
N PRO A 5 14.69 -3.87 -2.98
CA PRO A 5 13.53 -3.24 -3.59
C PRO A 5 13.40 -3.65 -5.05
N ASP A 6 12.19 -4.03 -5.43
CA ASP A 6 11.75 -4.20 -6.81
C ASP A 6 11.33 -2.83 -7.40
N ILE A 7 11.18 -2.77 -8.73
CA ILE A 7 10.71 -1.57 -9.42
C ILE A 7 9.47 -1.92 -10.24
N PHE A 8 8.35 -1.25 -9.96
CA PHE A 8 7.16 -1.31 -10.81
C PHE A 8 7.09 -0.04 -11.64
N CYS A 9 6.83 -0.19 -12.94
CA CYS A 9 6.63 0.92 -13.86
C CYS A 9 5.29 0.71 -14.58
N ASP A 10 4.33 1.60 -14.35
CA ASP A 10 3.18 1.70 -15.24
C ASP A 10 3.59 2.47 -16.51
N ASN A 11 3.07 2.05 -17.66
CA ASN A 11 3.49 2.62 -18.94
C ASN A 11 2.34 3.17 -19.75
N GLU A 12 2.66 4.19 -20.54
CA GLU A 12 1.78 4.67 -21.59
C GLU A 12 2.02 3.88 -22.88
N TYR A 13 0.95 3.45 -23.55
CA TYR A 13 0.99 2.79 -24.86
C TYR A 13 1.78 1.47 -24.90
N SER A 14 2.02 0.83 -23.76
CA SER A 14 2.72 -0.46 -23.67
C SER A 14 2.41 -1.16 -22.34
N SER A 15 2.80 -2.43 -22.23
CA SER A 15 2.70 -3.20 -20.98
C SER A 15 3.45 -2.53 -19.83
N ASN A 16 2.93 -2.66 -18.62
CA ASN A 16 3.64 -2.33 -17.40
C ASN A 16 4.81 -3.30 -17.17
N PHE A 17 5.83 -2.85 -16.45
CA PHE A 17 6.97 -3.67 -16.03
C PHE A 17 6.97 -3.88 -14.52
N LEU A 18 7.43 -5.06 -14.10
CA LEU A 18 7.78 -5.33 -12.71
C LEU A 18 9.16 -5.96 -12.70
N PHE A 19 10.15 -5.13 -12.40
CA PHE A 19 11.55 -5.51 -12.35
C PHE A 19 11.87 -6.02 -10.95
N ARG A 20 11.99 -7.35 -10.84
CA ARG A 20 12.46 -7.99 -9.63
C ARG A 20 13.97 -7.83 -9.50
N ASN A 21 14.42 -7.38 -8.35
CA ASN A 21 15.85 -7.18 -8.08
C ASN A 21 16.56 -8.51 -7.84
N ASN A 22 17.61 -8.79 -8.62
CA ASN A 22 18.37 -10.04 -8.52
C ASN A 22 19.47 -9.98 -7.43
N GLY A 23 19.75 -8.80 -6.86
CA GLY A 23 20.76 -8.60 -5.81
C GLY A 23 22.20 -8.45 -6.29
N ASP A 24 22.43 -8.47 -7.60
CA ASP A 24 23.72 -8.31 -8.26
C ASP A 24 23.78 -7.04 -9.12
N GLY A 25 22.84 -6.12 -8.92
CA GLY A 25 22.67 -4.90 -9.72
C GLY A 25 21.91 -5.12 -11.03
N THR A 26 21.43 -6.34 -11.30
CA THR A 26 20.55 -6.64 -12.44
C THR A 26 19.10 -6.84 -12.00
N PHE A 27 18.19 -6.73 -12.97
CA PHE A 27 16.76 -6.90 -12.75
C PHE A 27 16.16 -7.88 -13.75
N THR A 28 15.15 -8.64 -13.32
CA THR A 28 14.36 -9.53 -14.17
C THR A 28 12.94 -8.99 -14.29
N ASP A 29 12.47 -8.72 -15.50
CA ASP A 29 11.06 -8.39 -15.72
C ASP A 29 10.18 -9.62 -15.47
N VAL A 30 9.27 -9.48 -14.51
CA VAL A 30 8.32 -10.49 -14.09
C VAL A 30 6.87 -10.04 -14.18
N ALA A 31 6.56 -8.94 -14.88
CA ALA A 31 5.21 -8.37 -14.91
C ALA A 31 4.15 -9.40 -15.34
N SER A 32 4.41 -10.11 -16.44
CA SER A 32 3.50 -11.11 -16.99
C SER A 32 3.27 -12.28 -16.04
N GLN A 33 4.36 -12.82 -15.44
CA GLN A 33 4.24 -13.94 -14.50
C GLN A 33 3.62 -13.52 -13.17
N SER A 34 3.77 -12.25 -12.79
CA SER A 34 3.23 -11.68 -11.56
C SER A 34 1.78 -11.23 -11.72
N GLY A 35 1.32 -10.96 -12.95
CA GLY A 35 -0.07 -10.62 -13.30
C GLY A 35 -0.36 -9.13 -13.34
N VAL A 36 0.68 -8.30 -13.47
CA VAL A 36 0.57 -6.83 -13.41
C VAL A 36 0.94 -6.16 -14.73
N GLU A 37 1.16 -6.95 -15.79
CA GLU A 37 1.58 -6.49 -17.13
C GLU A 37 0.58 -5.54 -17.79
N ASP A 38 -0.73 -5.70 -17.53
CA ASP A 38 -1.85 -4.90 -18.08
C ASP A 38 -1.64 -4.34 -19.51
N PRO A 39 -1.39 -5.21 -20.52
CA PRO A 39 -0.82 -4.82 -21.82
C PRO A 39 -1.71 -3.94 -22.71
N MET A 40 -2.99 -3.78 -22.34
CA MET A 40 -3.98 -3.05 -23.14
C MET A 40 -4.34 -1.68 -22.55
N GLN A 41 -3.67 -1.26 -21.48
CA GLN A 41 -4.01 -0.04 -20.75
C GLN A 41 -2.88 1.01 -20.84
N HIS A 42 -3.15 2.19 -20.27
CA HIS A 42 -2.27 3.34 -20.32
C HIS A 42 -2.10 3.90 -18.91
N GLY A 43 -1.02 3.48 -18.24
CA GLY A 43 -0.66 3.95 -16.91
C GLY A 43 -0.41 5.46 -16.86
N ARG A 44 -0.71 6.06 -15.71
CA ARG A 44 -0.54 7.50 -15.45
C ARG A 44 0.00 7.76 -14.06
N GLY A 45 -0.59 7.15 -13.03
CA GLY A 45 -0.14 7.36 -11.67
C GLY A 45 -0.22 6.06 -10.89
N VAL A 46 0.79 5.83 -10.05
CA VAL A 46 0.92 4.67 -9.18
C VAL A 46 1.20 5.14 -7.75
N ALA A 47 0.66 4.40 -6.78
CA ALA A 47 1.04 4.50 -5.38
C ALA A 47 1.23 3.10 -4.79
N LEU A 48 2.09 3.03 -3.78
CA LEU A 48 2.45 1.79 -3.07
C LEU A 48 1.98 1.88 -1.62
N ALA A 49 1.33 0.83 -1.14
CA ALA A 49 0.90 0.75 0.26
C ALA A 49 0.74 -0.71 0.70
N ASP A 50 0.41 -0.92 1.96
CA ASP A 50 0.02 -2.22 2.52
C ASP A 50 -1.46 -2.14 2.90
N PHE A 51 -2.35 -2.38 1.95
CA PHE A 51 -3.79 -2.12 2.08
C PHE A 51 -4.51 -3.16 2.93
N ASN A 52 -3.97 -4.39 2.98
CA ASN A 52 -4.52 -5.47 3.79
C ASN A 52 -3.77 -5.68 5.13
N ARG A 53 -2.71 -4.90 5.37
CA ARG A 53 -1.80 -4.99 6.53
C ARG A 53 -1.17 -6.37 6.64
N ASP A 54 -0.75 -6.94 5.51
CA ASP A 54 -0.10 -8.24 5.46
C ASP A 54 1.45 -8.16 5.39
N GLY A 55 1.99 -6.95 5.53
CA GLY A 55 3.42 -6.67 5.54
C GLY A 55 4.08 -6.69 4.16
N ARG A 56 3.29 -6.90 3.10
CA ARG A 56 3.73 -6.83 1.70
C ARG A 56 3.34 -5.50 1.07
N THR A 57 3.91 -5.24 -0.10
CA THR A 57 3.68 -4.00 -0.83
C THR A 57 2.69 -4.27 -1.95
N ASP A 58 1.51 -3.70 -1.81
CA ASP A 58 0.44 -3.67 -2.77
C ASP A 58 0.63 -2.50 -3.74
N ILE A 59 -0.04 -2.58 -4.90
CA ILE A 59 0.07 -1.59 -5.97
C ILE A 59 -1.32 -1.06 -6.29
N VAL A 60 -1.50 0.26 -6.26
CA VAL A 60 -2.67 0.92 -6.82
C VAL A 60 -2.23 1.82 -7.95
N TYR A 61 -2.91 1.76 -9.10
CA TYR A 61 -2.57 2.67 -10.19
C TYR A 61 -3.77 2.94 -11.12
N GLY A 62 -3.66 4.05 -11.84
CA GLY A 62 -4.71 4.61 -12.67
C GLY A 62 -4.39 4.47 -14.15
N ASN A 63 -5.41 4.10 -14.92
CA ASN A 63 -5.35 3.96 -16.37
C ASN A 63 -6.12 5.08 -17.08
N TRP A 64 -5.48 5.75 -18.04
CA TRP A 64 -6.07 6.83 -18.83
C TRP A 64 -7.27 6.34 -19.65
N ASN A 65 -8.49 6.75 -19.27
CA ASN A 65 -9.76 6.28 -19.85
C ASN A 65 -9.89 4.74 -19.87
N GLY A 66 -9.17 4.06 -18.98
CA GLY A 66 -9.18 2.62 -18.81
C GLY A 66 -9.47 2.23 -17.37
N PRO A 67 -9.73 0.94 -17.09
CA PRO A 67 -10.08 0.51 -15.75
C PRO A 67 -8.93 0.67 -14.77
N HIS A 68 -9.18 1.27 -13.61
CA HIS A 68 -8.18 1.41 -12.54
C HIS A 68 -7.96 0.09 -11.80
N ARG A 69 -6.78 -0.10 -11.19
CA ARG A 69 -6.37 -1.35 -10.55
C ARG A 69 -6.00 -1.15 -9.09
N LEU A 70 -6.31 -2.15 -8.28
CA LEU A 70 -5.81 -2.28 -6.91
C LEU A 70 -5.33 -3.72 -6.72
N PHE A 71 -4.03 -3.92 -6.73
CA PHE A 71 -3.38 -5.22 -6.71
C PHE A 71 -2.84 -5.53 -5.32
N LEU A 72 -3.36 -6.59 -4.69
CA LEU A 72 -2.78 -7.14 -3.47
C LEU A 72 -1.65 -8.11 -3.80
N GLN A 73 -0.51 -7.98 -3.13
CA GLN A 73 0.57 -8.95 -3.23
C GLN A 73 0.21 -10.22 -2.44
N LEU A 74 0.30 -11.39 -3.08
CA LEU A 74 -0.07 -12.66 -2.47
C LEU A 74 1.10 -13.33 -1.75
N SER A 75 0.80 -13.99 -0.62
CA SER A 75 1.72 -14.91 0.07
C SER A 75 1.87 -16.20 -0.71
N ASN A 76 2.87 -16.31 -1.58
CA ASN A 76 3.21 -17.57 -2.22
C ASN A 76 4.71 -17.83 -2.16
N ASN A 77 5.11 -18.95 -1.54
CA ASN A 77 6.48 -19.27 -1.11
C ASN A 77 7.55 -19.35 -2.21
N ARG A 78 7.25 -19.04 -3.47
CA ARG A 78 8.22 -19.11 -4.59
C ARG A 78 8.03 -18.09 -5.72
N LYS A 79 6.89 -17.40 -5.82
CA LYS A 79 6.62 -16.47 -6.93
C LYS A 79 5.82 -15.27 -6.44
N GLN A 80 6.31 -14.07 -6.74
CA GLN A 80 5.56 -12.82 -6.57
C GLN A 80 4.36 -12.84 -7.51
N ARG A 81 3.17 -12.70 -6.93
CA ARG A 81 1.87 -12.75 -7.64
C ARG A 81 0.97 -11.69 -7.05
N PHE A 82 0.13 -11.11 -7.88
CA PHE A 82 -0.83 -10.10 -7.49
C PHE A 82 -2.25 -10.51 -7.85
N LYS A 83 -3.21 -10.08 -7.02
CA LYS A 83 -4.65 -10.25 -7.22
C LYS A 83 -5.28 -8.87 -7.34
N ASP A 84 -5.98 -8.60 -8.45
CA ASP A 84 -6.78 -7.36 -8.57
C ASP A 84 -8.03 -7.50 -7.71
N ILE A 85 -8.23 -6.56 -6.81
CA ILE A 85 -9.40 -6.47 -5.92
C ILE A 85 -10.27 -5.24 -6.22
N ALA A 86 -9.95 -4.48 -7.28
CA ALA A 86 -10.71 -3.29 -7.63
C ALA A 86 -12.20 -3.61 -7.80
N SER A 87 -13.05 -2.89 -7.05
CA SER A 87 -14.50 -3.01 -7.20
C SER A 87 -14.95 -2.46 -8.55
N GLN A 88 -16.20 -2.77 -8.95
CA GLN A 88 -16.76 -2.21 -10.19
C GLN A 88 -16.74 -0.67 -10.20
N LYS A 89 -17.02 -0.03 -9.05
CA LYS A 89 -16.97 1.43 -8.94
C LYS A 89 -15.54 1.97 -8.99
N PHE A 90 -14.61 1.30 -8.32
CA PHE A 90 -13.21 1.69 -8.27
C PHE A 90 -12.56 1.61 -9.66
N SER A 91 -12.83 0.53 -10.39
CA SER A 91 -12.31 0.27 -11.73
C SER A 91 -13.02 1.05 -12.84
N MET A 92 -13.96 1.94 -12.54
CA MET A 92 -14.63 2.74 -13.57
C MET A 92 -13.60 3.62 -14.32
N PRO A 93 -13.55 3.54 -15.65
CA PRO A 93 -12.64 4.36 -16.44
C PRO A 93 -12.83 5.87 -16.24
N SER A 94 -11.72 6.59 -16.17
CA SER A 94 -11.72 8.05 -16.07
C SER A 94 -10.42 8.62 -16.67
N PRO A 95 -10.37 9.92 -17.03
CA PRO A 95 -9.15 10.55 -17.54
C PRO A 95 -8.20 10.91 -16.37
N VAL A 96 -7.76 9.87 -15.67
CA VAL A 96 -6.89 9.97 -14.50
C VAL A 96 -5.51 10.49 -14.88
N ARG A 97 -4.95 11.33 -14.01
CA ARG A 97 -3.59 11.85 -14.08
C ARG A 97 -2.76 11.34 -12.92
N THR A 98 -3.27 11.44 -11.70
CA THR A 98 -2.53 11.06 -10.50
C THR A 98 -3.36 10.13 -9.64
N VAL A 99 -2.68 9.19 -8.99
CA VAL A 99 -3.23 8.33 -7.95
C VAL A 99 -2.45 8.58 -6.68
N ILE A 100 -3.15 8.84 -5.57
CA ILE A 100 -2.54 9.07 -4.26
C ILE A 100 -3.10 8.01 -3.32
N ALA A 101 -2.24 7.40 -2.49
CA ALA A 101 -2.65 6.60 -1.35
C ALA A 101 -2.19 7.30 -0.06
N ALA A 102 -3.13 7.77 0.76
CA ALA A 102 -2.84 8.53 1.97
C ALA A 102 -3.97 8.38 3.01
N ASP A 103 -3.63 8.52 4.29
CA ASP A 103 -4.57 8.57 5.41
C ASP A 103 -4.84 10.05 5.70
N PHE A 104 -5.94 10.59 5.16
CA PHE A 104 -6.18 12.04 5.17
C PHE A 104 -6.75 12.56 6.49
N ASP A 105 -7.57 11.75 7.16
CA ASP A 105 -8.23 12.09 8.42
C ASP A 105 -7.57 11.40 9.63
N ASN A 106 -6.38 10.84 9.44
CA ASN A 106 -5.60 10.16 10.46
C ASN A 106 -6.38 9.05 11.17
N ASP A 107 -7.36 8.42 10.51
CA ASP A 107 -8.27 7.44 11.13
C ASP A 107 -7.73 6.01 11.16
N ASN A 108 -6.51 5.82 10.63
CA ASN A 108 -5.80 4.55 10.47
C ASN A 108 -6.21 3.73 9.23
N GLU A 109 -7.05 4.28 8.36
CA GLU A 109 -7.37 3.69 7.06
C GLU A 109 -6.68 4.48 5.94
N LEU A 110 -6.45 3.82 4.82
CA LEU A 110 -5.86 4.49 3.65
C LEU A 110 -6.97 4.83 2.69
N GLU A 111 -6.97 6.08 2.23
CA GLU A 111 -7.75 6.48 1.09
C GLU A 111 -6.91 6.48 -0.20
N VAL A 112 -7.58 6.16 -1.30
CA VAL A 112 -7.07 6.31 -2.66
C VAL A 112 -7.79 7.47 -3.34
N PHE A 113 -7.05 8.50 -3.70
CA PHE A 113 -7.54 9.64 -4.48
C PHE A 113 -7.13 9.53 -5.94
N PHE A 114 -8.10 9.70 -6.84
CA PHE A 114 -7.89 9.80 -8.28
C PHE A 114 -8.07 11.24 -8.73
N ASN A 115 -6.99 11.87 -9.20
CA ASN A 115 -7.05 13.17 -9.86
C ASN A 115 -7.39 13.01 -11.34
N ASN A 116 -8.48 13.63 -11.79
CA ASN A 116 -8.97 13.56 -13.16
C ASN A 116 -8.86 14.90 -13.87
N ILE A 117 -8.62 14.86 -15.18
CA ILE A 117 -8.60 16.05 -16.03
C ILE A 117 -9.91 16.18 -16.84
N ALA A 118 -10.61 17.30 -16.67
CA ALA A 118 -11.75 17.67 -17.49
C ALA A 118 -11.30 18.24 -18.86
N TYR A 119 -11.16 17.37 -19.87
CA TYR A 119 -10.66 17.75 -21.21
C TYR A 119 -11.65 17.51 -22.36
N ARG A 120 -12.62 16.59 -22.19
CA ARG A 120 -13.68 16.27 -23.17
C ARG A 120 -15.10 16.36 -22.57
N GLY A 121 -15.20 16.89 -21.36
CA GLY A 121 -16.41 16.96 -20.56
C GLY A 121 -16.06 16.88 -19.08
N ALA A 122 -17.10 16.97 -18.24
CA ALA A 122 -16.96 16.85 -16.80
C ALA A 122 -16.30 15.53 -16.41
N SER A 123 -15.33 15.54 -15.52
CA SER A 123 -14.63 14.37 -15.00
C SER A 123 -14.17 14.66 -13.58
N ALA A 124 -15.03 14.34 -12.61
CA ALA A 124 -14.75 14.60 -11.21
C ALA A 124 -13.62 13.74 -10.66
N ASN A 125 -12.80 14.32 -9.79
CA ASN A 125 -11.91 13.56 -8.90
C ASN A 125 -12.72 12.63 -8.00
N ARG A 126 -12.10 11.53 -7.56
CA ARG A 126 -12.76 10.49 -6.77
C ARG A 126 -11.89 10.07 -5.60
N LEU A 127 -12.51 9.72 -4.48
CA LEU A 127 -11.85 9.29 -3.27
C LEU A 127 -12.46 7.96 -2.80
N PHE A 128 -11.61 7.03 -2.40
CA PHE A 128 -12.05 5.72 -1.91
C PHE A 128 -11.32 5.36 -0.63
N ARG A 129 -12.04 4.97 0.42
CA ARG A 129 -11.44 4.33 1.58
C ARG A 129 -11.19 2.86 1.31
N VAL A 130 -10.01 2.38 1.69
CA VAL A 130 -9.63 0.96 1.64
C VAL A 130 -9.45 0.46 3.07
N SER A 131 -10.52 -0.16 3.60
CA SER A 131 -10.59 -0.61 5.00
C SER A 131 -10.20 -2.08 5.12
N ARG A 132 -9.32 -2.41 6.05
CA ARG A 132 -8.92 -3.80 6.31
C ARG A 132 -10.14 -4.60 6.79
N ARG A 133 -10.30 -5.82 6.28
CA ARG A 133 -11.28 -6.79 6.79
C ARG A 133 -10.59 -8.02 7.34
N GLU A 134 -10.97 -8.40 8.56
CA GLU A 134 -10.54 -9.68 9.11
C GLU A 134 -11.05 -10.82 8.22
N HIS A 135 -10.13 -11.70 7.82
CA HIS A 135 -10.39 -12.87 6.98
C HIS A 135 -10.91 -12.61 5.56
N GLY A 136 -10.88 -11.37 5.06
CA GLY A 136 -11.30 -11.01 3.71
C GLY A 136 -10.24 -10.25 2.92
N ASP A 137 -10.60 -9.87 1.70
CA ASP A 137 -9.96 -8.75 1.01
C ASP A 137 -10.46 -7.43 1.65
N PRO A 138 -9.67 -6.34 1.58
CA PRO A 138 -10.11 -5.01 2.02
C PRO A 138 -11.45 -4.59 1.43
N GLN A 139 -12.23 -3.84 2.21
CA GLN A 139 -13.42 -3.16 1.73
C GLN A 139 -13.01 -1.91 0.97
N ILE A 140 -13.59 -1.67 -0.19
CA ILE A 140 -13.40 -0.44 -0.96
C ILE A 140 -14.72 0.34 -0.95
N GLU A 141 -14.71 1.51 -0.32
CA GLU A 141 -15.86 2.40 -0.21
C GLU A 141 -15.56 3.73 -0.90
N GLU A 142 -16.42 4.17 -1.83
CA GLU A 142 -16.32 5.49 -2.43
C GLU A 142 -16.82 6.55 -1.45
N LEU A 143 -15.98 7.52 -1.15
CA LEU A 143 -16.29 8.63 -0.25
C LEU A 143 -16.72 9.87 -1.04
N ASN A 144 -17.45 10.77 -0.37
CA ASN A 144 -17.70 12.09 -0.90
C ASN A 144 -16.46 12.97 -0.69
N VAL A 145 -15.77 13.27 -1.78
CA VAL A 145 -14.54 14.09 -1.79
C VAL A 145 -14.80 15.60 -1.63
N GLY A 146 -16.07 16.01 -1.59
CA GLY A 146 -16.47 17.39 -1.33
C GLY A 146 -16.06 18.35 -2.46
N GLU A 147 -15.53 19.52 -2.09
CA GLU A 147 -15.11 20.55 -3.05
C GLU A 147 -13.94 20.09 -3.93
N ALA A 148 -13.16 19.12 -3.46
CA ALA A 148 -12.08 18.51 -4.23
C ALA A 148 -12.59 17.61 -5.38
N ALA A 149 -13.91 17.48 -5.57
CA ALA A 149 -14.47 16.74 -6.70
C ALA A 149 -14.14 17.40 -8.05
N GLU A 150 -14.03 18.73 -8.12
CA GLU A 150 -13.68 19.51 -9.32
C GLU A 150 -14.12 18.89 -10.66
N PRO A 151 -15.43 18.71 -10.93
CA PRO A 151 -15.89 18.05 -12.17
C PRO A 151 -15.42 18.76 -13.44
N GLU A 152 -15.21 20.07 -13.39
CA GLU A 152 -14.68 20.87 -14.51
C GLU A 152 -13.18 21.22 -14.33
N GLY A 153 -12.52 20.60 -13.35
CA GLY A 153 -11.11 20.83 -13.04
C GLY A 153 -10.20 20.22 -14.08
N ARG A 154 -9.24 20.99 -14.59
CA ARG A 154 -8.20 20.49 -15.51
C ARG A 154 -6.96 20.07 -14.71
N GLY A 155 -7.17 19.20 -13.73
CA GLY A 155 -6.12 18.71 -12.84
C GLY A 155 -5.05 17.96 -13.65
N THR A 156 -3.80 18.36 -13.49
CA THR A 156 -2.65 17.80 -14.24
C THR A 156 -1.70 16.99 -13.38
N GLY A 157 -1.79 17.23 -12.06
CA GLY A 157 -1.03 16.56 -11.02
C GLY A 157 -1.63 16.95 -9.66
N ALA A 158 -1.53 16.06 -8.69
CA ALA A 158 -1.96 16.30 -7.33
C ALA A 158 -0.92 15.75 -6.35
N VAL A 159 -0.78 16.38 -5.18
CA VAL A 159 0.14 15.94 -4.13
C VAL A 159 -0.52 16.06 -2.76
N VAL A 160 -0.04 15.26 -1.81
CA VAL A 160 -0.36 15.41 -0.39
C VAL A 160 0.87 15.81 0.40
N THR A 161 0.66 16.67 1.39
CA THR A 161 1.67 17.10 2.35
C THR A 161 0.97 17.74 3.54
N ASP A 162 1.53 17.59 4.73
CA ASP A 162 1.13 18.40 5.89
C ASP A 162 1.93 19.71 5.82
N PHE A 163 1.30 20.75 5.27
CA PHE A 163 1.91 22.03 4.90
C PHE A 163 1.92 23.02 6.06
N ASP A 164 0.94 22.94 6.97
CA ASP A 164 0.83 23.82 8.13
C ASP A 164 1.38 23.23 9.44
N GLY A 165 1.80 21.97 9.42
CA GLY A 165 2.46 21.29 10.53
C GLY A 165 1.50 20.78 11.59
N ASP A 166 0.20 20.66 11.28
CA ASP A 166 -0.80 20.13 12.21
C ASP A 166 -0.93 18.59 12.15
N GLY A 167 -0.33 17.98 11.13
CA GLY A 167 -0.27 16.54 10.91
C GLY A 167 -1.46 15.93 10.18
N GLN A 168 -2.43 16.73 9.75
CA GLN A 168 -3.36 16.32 8.70
C GLN A 168 -2.74 16.62 7.35
N LEU A 169 -2.97 15.75 6.38
CA LEU A 169 -2.44 15.96 5.04
C LEU A 169 -3.37 16.88 4.25
N GLU A 170 -2.85 17.99 3.75
CA GLU A 170 -3.52 18.79 2.72
C GLU A 170 -3.38 18.13 1.35
N LEU A 171 -4.44 18.22 0.55
CA LEU A 171 -4.44 17.87 -0.86
C LEU A 171 -4.22 19.13 -1.70
N LEU A 172 -3.17 19.14 -2.50
CA LEU A 172 -2.92 20.18 -3.49
C LEU A 172 -3.19 19.62 -4.88
N VAL A 173 -3.98 20.34 -5.68
CA VAL A 173 -4.26 19.99 -7.07
C VAL A 173 -3.73 21.10 -7.97
N THR A 174 -2.83 20.74 -8.87
CA THR A 174 -2.32 21.63 -9.91
C THR A 174 -3.16 21.49 -11.18
N HIS A 175 -3.36 22.59 -11.88
CA HIS A 175 -4.08 22.64 -13.15
C HIS A 175 -3.23 23.39 -14.18
N GLY A 176 -3.53 23.24 -15.46
CA GLY A 176 -2.93 24.13 -16.46
C GLY A 176 -2.69 23.57 -17.85
N GLU A 177 -2.84 22.25 -18.07
CA GLU A 177 -2.47 21.65 -19.37
C GLU A 177 -3.42 22.07 -20.50
N SER A 178 -4.72 22.20 -20.23
CA SER A 178 -5.71 22.55 -21.25
C SER A 178 -6.23 23.99 -21.18
N ALA A 179 -6.10 24.66 -20.03
CA ALA A 179 -6.13 26.12 -19.89
C ALA A 179 -5.66 26.55 -18.49
N ALA A 180 -5.46 27.85 -18.31
CA ALA A 180 -5.14 28.44 -17.02
C ALA A 180 -6.26 28.22 -15.98
N GLN A 181 -5.89 27.64 -14.85
CA GLN A 181 -6.68 27.49 -13.63
C GLN A 181 -5.72 27.60 -12.43
N PRO A 182 -6.16 28.18 -11.30
CA PRO A 182 -5.32 28.32 -10.10
C PRO A 182 -5.08 26.96 -9.45
N ILE A 183 -4.00 26.83 -8.68
CA ILE A 183 -3.80 25.67 -7.79
C ILE A 183 -4.90 25.67 -6.73
N SER A 184 -5.53 24.52 -6.53
CA SER A 184 -6.48 24.28 -5.44
C SER A 184 -5.78 23.64 -4.25
N VAL A 185 -6.13 24.06 -3.05
CA VAL A 185 -5.67 23.47 -1.79
C VAL A 185 -6.89 23.07 -0.98
N TYR A 186 -6.93 21.81 -0.57
CA TYR A 186 -8.01 21.24 0.21
C TYR A 186 -7.48 20.72 1.52
N LYS A 187 -8.19 21.08 2.59
CA LYS A 187 -7.91 20.64 3.94
C LYS A 187 -9.01 19.74 4.44
N VAL A 188 -8.63 18.62 5.05
CA VAL A 188 -9.56 17.73 5.75
C VAL A 188 -9.79 18.28 7.16
N SER A 189 -11.05 18.23 7.61
CA SER A 189 -11.43 18.72 8.95
C SER A 189 -11.80 17.59 9.90
N GLN A 190 -12.20 16.44 9.33
CA GLN A 190 -12.36 15.19 10.05
C GLN A 190 -11.03 14.75 10.63
N GLY A 191 -11.06 14.15 11.81
CA GLY A 191 -9.85 13.53 12.35
C GLY A 191 -8.80 14.46 12.96
N SER A 192 -9.07 15.76 13.07
CA SER A 192 -8.19 16.74 13.75
C SER A 192 -7.81 16.40 15.21
N SER A 193 -8.53 15.48 15.85
CA SER A 193 -8.20 14.98 17.20
C SER A 193 -7.50 13.62 17.20
N ASN A 194 -7.27 13.05 16.02
CA ASN A 194 -6.59 11.78 15.86
C ASN A 194 -5.09 12.00 16.01
N ARG A 195 -4.42 10.93 16.46
CA ARG A 195 -2.98 10.92 16.58
C ARG A 195 -2.36 10.61 15.24
N TRP A 196 -1.14 11.07 15.05
CA TRP A 196 -0.36 10.83 13.85
C TRP A 196 1.12 10.68 14.17
N LEU A 197 1.89 10.17 13.22
CA LEU A 197 3.35 10.16 13.26
C LEU A 197 3.87 10.31 11.83
N ARG A 198 4.85 11.19 11.63
CA ARG A 198 5.54 11.35 10.35
C ARG A 198 7.00 10.98 10.50
N VAL A 199 7.50 10.10 9.64
CA VAL A 199 8.88 9.59 9.70
C VAL A 199 9.62 9.92 8.42
N ILE A 200 10.77 10.58 8.57
CA ILE A 200 11.65 10.98 7.47
C ILE A 200 12.93 10.14 7.55
N PRO A 201 13.04 9.03 6.78
CA PRO A 201 14.27 8.27 6.72
C PRO A 201 15.31 8.98 5.84
N ARG A 202 16.53 9.12 6.34
CA ARG A 202 17.66 9.74 5.64
C ARG A 202 18.62 8.70 5.07
N THR A 203 19.32 9.04 3.99
CA THR A 203 20.47 8.27 3.49
C THR A 203 21.74 8.62 4.27
N GLN A 204 22.83 7.87 4.05
CA GLN A 204 24.15 8.18 4.61
C GLN A 204 24.68 9.59 4.28
N PHE A 205 24.13 10.23 3.24
CA PHE A 205 24.50 11.59 2.80
C PHE A 205 23.44 12.64 3.17
N GLY A 206 22.44 12.30 3.98
CA GLY A 206 21.39 13.22 4.44
C GLY A 206 20.27 13.48 3.42
N ALA A 207 20.26 12.81 2.27
CA ALA A 207 19.13 12.87 1.33
C ALA A 207 17.93 12.05 1.86
N PHE A 208 16.74 12.27 1.32
CA PHE A 208 15.59 11.40 1.60
C PHE A 208 15.83 9.97 1.07
N ALA A 209 15.50 8.96 1.86
CA ALA A 209 15.80 7.57 1.55
C ALA A 209 14.72 6.92 0.67
N ARG A 210 14.72 7.26 -0.62
CA ARG A 210 13.89 6.60 -1.64
C ARG A 210 14.17 5.08 -1.68
N GLY A 211 13.12 4.28 -1.77
CA GLY A 211 13.14 2.82 -1.64
C GLY A 211 13.14 2.30 -0.20
N ALA A 212 13.20 3.18 0.82
CA ALA A 212 13.11 2.73 2.21
C ALA A 212 11.69 2.28 2.56
N LYS A 213 11.61 1.26 3.41
CA LYS A 213 10.36 0.80 4.04
C LYS A 213 10.35 1.22 5.50
N VAL A 214 9.30 1.90 5.91
CA VAL A 214 9.06 2.30 7.30
C VAL A 214 7.90 1.49 7.84
N VAL A 215 8.10 0.83 8.98
CA VAL A 215 7.08 0.05 9.68
C VAL A 215 6.86 0.66 11.05
N VAL A 216 5.62 1.05 11.36
CA VAL A 216 5.22 1.50 12.68
C VAL A 216 4.32 0.45 13.31
N TYR A 217 4.68 0.00 14.50
CA TYR A 217 3.90 -0.94 15.29
C TYR A 217 3.04 -0.18 16.29
N THR A 218 1.79 -0.60 16.48
CA THR A 218 0.87 0.01 17.42
C THR A 218 0.28 -1.01 18.39
N LYS A 219 -0.14 -0.54 19.56
CA LYS A 219 -0.69 -1.40 20.62
C LYS A 219 -1.91 -2.19 20.17
N ARG A 220 -2.80 -1.62 19.36
CA ARG A 220 -4.09 -2.25 18.99
C ARG A 220 -4.13 -2.78 17.56
N ASN A 221 -3.57 -2.05 16.61
CA ASN A 221 -3.73 -2.32 15.17
C ASN A 221 -2.56 -3.07 14.53
N GLY A 222 -1.51 -3.35 15.28
CA GLY A 222 -0.35 -4.11 14.80
C GLY A 222 0.57 -3.25 13.94
N ALA A 223 1.05 -3.80 12.83
CA ALA A 223 2.03 -3.15 11.98
C ALA A 223 1.38 -2.32 10.86
N HIS A 224 1.94 -1.14 10.63
CA HIS A 224 1.60 -0.22 9.55
C HIS A 224 2.83 0.00 8.69
N THR A 225 2.73 -0.26 7.40
CA THR A 225 3.86 -0.14 6.47
C THR A 225 3.67 1.05 5.53
N ARG A 226 4.74 1.81 5.31
CA ARG A 226 4.84 2.85 4.28
C ARG A 226 6.13 2.67 3.49
N ILE A 227 6.06 2.92 2.19
CA ILE A 227 7.20 2.88 1.29
C ILE A 227 7.53 4.30 0.88
N ILE A 228 8.79 4.69 0.99
CA ILE A 228 9.27 5.94 0.42
C ILE A 228 9.53 5.68 -1.06
N ASP A 229 8.51 5.75 -1.90
CA ASP A 229 8.64 5.47 -3.33
C ASP A 229 9.48 6.53 -4.06
N GLY A 230 9.84 6.30 -5.32
CA GLY A 230 10.62 7.20 -6.19
C GLY A 230 9.81 7.81 -7.34
N GLY A 231 8.49 7.89 -7.18
CA GLY A 231 7.57 8.33 -8.21
C GLY A 231 6.14 7.91 -7.86
N SER A 232 5.27 8.89 -7.63
CA SER A 232 3.96 8.68 -7.01
C SER A 232 2.81 9.33 -7.81
N GLY A 233 3.03 9.64 -9.09
CA GLY A 233 2.04 10.30 -9.94
C GLY A 233 2.56 10.78 -11.30
N TYR A 234 1.64 11.03 -12.25
CA TYR A 234 2.01 11.62 -13.53
C TYR A 234 2.41 13.08 -13.34
N LEU A 235 3.65 13.44 -13.70
CA LEU A 235 4.19 14.81 -13.61
C LEU A 235 4.18 15.41 -12.19
N CYS A 236 4.10 14.59 -11.15
CA CYS A 236 4.10 15.04 -9.76
C CYS A 236 4.75 13.99 -8.84
N GLU A 237 5.14 14.44 -7.65
CA GLU A 237 5.83 13.60 -6.67
C GLU A 237 5.36 14.00 -5.27
N MET A 238 4.95 13.02 -4.47
CA MET A 238 4.62 13.20 -3.07
C MET A 238 5.88 13.55 -2.29
N GLU A 239 5.70 14.17 -1.13
CA GLU A 239 6.79 14.30 -0.19
C GLU A 239 7.34 12.91 0.21
N PRO A 240 8.67 12.75 0.31
CA PRO A 240 9.29 11.49 0.71
C PRO A 240 9.24 11.29 2.23
N VAL A 241 8.02 11.27 2.78
CA VAL A 241 7.73 11.17 4.21
C VAL A 241 6.74 10.04 4.44
N ALA A 242 7.05 9.13 5.36
CA ALA A 242 6.11 8.11 5.77
C ALA A 242 5.13 8.70 6.78
N HIS A 243 3.89 8.93 6.33
CA HIS A 243 2.79 9.41 7.17
C HIS A 243 1.96 8.26 7.73
N PHE A 244 1.69 8.31 9.04
CA PHE A 244 0.88 7.34 9.76
C PHE A 244 -0.22 8.07 10.54
N GLY A 245 -1.47 7.94 10.10
CA GLY A 245 -2.61 8.21 10.95
C GLY A 245 -2.83 7.06 11.92
N LEU A 246 -2.96 7.38 13.20
CA LEU A 246 -3.03 6.40 14.29
C LEU A 246 -4.41 6.38 14.94
N GLY A 247 -5.33 7.26 14.56
CA GLY A 247 -6.63 7.41 15.19
C GLY A 247 -6.49 7.67 16.70
N LYS A 248 -6.91 6.69 17.51
CA LYS A 248 -6.75 6.70 18.98
C LYS A 248 -5.72 5.69 19.48
N ASP A 249 -5.02 5.01 18.59
CA ASP A 249 -4.00 4.02 18.91
C ASP A 249 -2.71 4.69 19.42
N VAL A 250 -1.78 3.88 19.92
CA VAL A 250 -0.47 4.30 20.40
C VAL A 250 0.57 3.52 19.60
N ALA A 251 1.43 4.23 18.88
CA ALA A 251 2.61 3.62 18.28
C ALA A 251 3.63 3.28 19.37
N THR A 252 4.22 2.10 19.29
CA THR A 252 5.14 1.55 20.29
C THR A 252 6.56 1.38 19.76
N ASN A 253 6.71 1.17 18.47
CA ASN A 253 8.01 0.97 17.84
C ASN A 253 7.97 1.42 16.38
N VAL A 254 9.08 1.95 15.89
CA VAL A 254 9.31 2.23 14.47
C VAL A 254 10.53 1.47 13.99
N GLU A 255 10.41 0.86 12.82
CA GLU A 255 11.50 0.22 12.10
C GLU A 255 11.67 0.85 10.72
N VAL A 256 12.91 1.11 10.34
CA VAL A 256 13.26 1.62 9.01
C VAL A 256 14.20 0.63 8.35
N TYR A 257 13.89 0.25 7.11
CA TYR A 257 14.67 -0.65 6.28
C TYR A 257 15.13 0.08 5.03
N TRP A 258 16.43 0.11 4.79
CA TRP A 258 17.03 0.72 3.60
C TRP A 258 17.22 -0.30 2.47
N PRO A 259 17.24 0.16 1.20
CA PRO A 259 17.46 -0.68 0.02
C PRO A 259 18.68 -1.61 0.06
N ASP A 260 19.73 -1.21 0.77
CA ASP A 260 20.98 -1.97 0.90
C ASP A 260 20.92 -3.07 1.98
N GLY A 261 19.76 -3.26 2.60
CA GLY A 261 19.52 -4.27 3.61
C GLY A 261 19.84 -3.84 5.04
N ARG A 262 20.33 -2.61 5.26
CA ARG A 262 20.46 -2.05 6.61
C ARG A 262 19.09 -1.72 7.19
N SER A 263 18.99 -1.74 8.51
CA SER A 263 17.78 -1.32 9.20
C SER A 263 18.06 -0.83 10.61
N VAL A 264 17.15 -0.02 11.12
CA VAL A 264 17.14 0.52 12.50
C VAL A 264 15.76 0.23 13.09
N ALA A 265 15.73 -0.12 14.38
CA ALA A 265 14.52 -0.19 15.19
C ALA A 265 14.66 0.79 16.35
N ARG A 266 13.57 1.49 16.69
CA ARG A 266 13.52 2.44 17.80
C ARG A 266 12.17 2.38 18.50
N PRO A 267 12.14 2.18 19.84
CA PRO A 267 10.90 2.31 20.61
C PRO A 267 10.37 3.75 20.58
N LEU A 268 9.05 3.88 20.62
CA LEU A 268 8.35 5.17 20.60
C LEU A 268 7.66 5.43 21.93
N GLU A 269 7.80 6.65 22.41
CA GLU A 269 7.11 7.15 23.59
C GLU A 269 5.88 7.98 23.19
N LEU A 270 4.96 8.22 24.13
CA LEU A 270 3.78 9.06 23.87
C LEU A 270 4.14 10.48 23.39
N SER A 271 5.31 11.00 23.79
CA SER A 271 5.82 12.31 23.35
C SER A 271 6.33 12.34 21.91
N ASP A 272 6.61 11.17 21.32
CA ASP A 272 6.99 11.08 19.89
C ASP A 272 5.74 11.15 18.99
N LEU A 273 4.54 10.91 19.53
CA LEU A 273 3.29 11.01 18.76
C LEU A 273 2.93 12.47 18.48
N ASN A 274 2.27 12.69 17.35
CA ASN A 274 1.95 14.00 16.80
C ASN A 274 3.19 14.84 16.52
N THR A 275 4.25 14.18 16.05
CA THR A 275 5.51 14.83 15.68
C THR A 275 6.00 14.31 14.33
N VAL A 276 6.90 15.11 13.74
CA VAL A 276 7.72 14.70 12.62
C VAL A 276 9.09 14.28 13.17
N MET A 277 9.52 13.07 12.88
CA MET A 277 10.83 12.56 13.30
C MET A 277 11.71 12.24 12.10
N GLU A 278 12.99 12.58 12.20
CA GLU A 278 14.01 12.12 11.26
C GLU A 278 14.69 10.86 11.82
N ILE A 279 14.86 9.84 10.97
CA ILE A 279 15.63 8.64 11.30
C ILE A 279 16.84 8.59 10.37
N LEU A 280 18.01 8.70 10.98
CA LEU A 280 19.29 8.73 10.26
C LEU A 280 19.69 7.32 9.81
N TYR A 281 20.46 7.28 8.72
CA TYR A 281 21.05 6.05 8.24
C TYR A 281 22.05 5.48 9.26
N PRO A 282 22.02 4.17 9.56
CA PRO A 282 22.89 3.58 10.57
C PRO A 282 24.35 3.55 10.10
N VAL A 283 25.26 4.05 10.95
CA VAL A 283 26.71 4.01 10.71
C VAL A 283 27.25 2.68 11.21
N ALA A 284 28.17 2.05 10.46
CA ALA A 284 28.63 0.68 10.68
C ALA A 284 29.34 0.41 12.03
N GLU A 285 29.55 1.42 12.87
CA GLU A 285 30.24 1.32 14.16
C GLU A 285 29.32 1.39 15.38
N GLU A 286 28.01 1.60 15.20
CA GLU A 286 27.04 1.42 16.29
C GLU A 286 26.64 -0.07 16.38
N GLU A 287 27.58 -0.88 16.85
CA GLU A 287 27.23 -2.15 17.48
C GLU A 287 26.44 -1.84 18.75
N GLU A 288 25.29 -2.50 18.89
CA GLU A 288 24.30 -2.35 19.96
C GLU A 288 23.37 -1.12 19.80
N THR A 289 22.30 -1.31 19.04
CA THR A 289 21.02 -0.67 19.41
C THR A 289 20.80 -0.95 20.90
N PRO A 290 20.62 0.08 21.75
CA PRO A 290 20.44 -0.15 23.18
C PRO A 290 19.30 -1.14 23.38
N ALA A 291 19.52 -2.11 24.26
CA ALA A 291 18.53 -3.10 24.69
C ALA A 291 17.39 -2.42 25.46
N VAL A 292 16.64 -1.55 24.78
CA VAL A 292 15.37 -1.04 25.26
C VAL A 292 14.34 -2.11 24.95
N GLU A 293 13.49 -2.43 25.92
CA GLU A 293 12.40 -3.38 25.71
C GLU A 293 11.49 -2.85 24.58
N ILE A 294 11.49 -3.55 23.45
CA ILE A 294 10.63 -3.22 22.32
C ILE A 294 9.24 -3.83 22.56
N GLU A 295 8.21 -3.00 22.52
CA GLU A 295 6.82 -3.47 22.50
C GLU A 295 6.34 -3.55 21.05
N CYS A 296 6.13 -4.75 20.53
CA CYS A 296 5.81 -4.98 19.11
C CYS A 296 4.33 -4.78 18.75
N GLY A 297 3.47 -4.54 19.74
CA GLY A 297 2.04 -4.39 19.50
C GLY A 297 1.33 -5.72 19.23
N HIS A 298 0.05 -5.64 18.87
CA HIS A 298 -0.81 -6.80 18.67
C HIS A 298 -0.35 -7.68 17.49
N GLY A 299 -0.23 -9.00 17.71
CA GLY A 299 0.11 -9.98 16.68
C GLY A 299 1.61 -10.12 16.39
N PHE A 300 2.47 -9.44 17.15
CA PHE A 300 3.93 -9.47 16.96
C PHE A 300 4.67 -9.72 18.27
N ILE A 301 5.77 -10.45 18.18
CA ILE A 301 6.66 -10.75 19.31
C ILE A 301 8.09 -10.32 19.00
N VAL A 302 8.82 -9.97 20.06
CA VAL A 302 10.25 -9.65 19.96
C VAL A 302 11.04 -10.95 19.74
N ASN A 303 11.87 -10.98 18.69
CA ASN A 303 12.79 -12.08 18.43
C ASN A 303 14.13 -11.92 19.19
N GLU A 304 15.01 -12.91 19.07
CA GLU A 304 16.34 -12.93 19.72
C GLU A 304 17.24 -11.75 19.34
N ASN A 305 16.96 -11.09 18.22
CA ASN A 305 17.70 -9.92 17.73
C ASN A 305 17.04 -8.59 18.13
N GLY A 306 16.07 -8.62 19.05
CA GLY A 306 15.35 -7.42 19.48
C GLY A 306 14.53 -6.79 18.35
N ARG A 307 13.86 -7.59 17.51
CA ARG A 307 13.00 -7.08 16.41
C ARG A 307 11.61 -7.67 16.46
N CYS A 308 10.66 -6.92 15.93
CA CYS A 308 9.27 -7.36 15.88
C CYS A 308 9.06 -8.34 14.73
N THR A 309 8.72 -9.58 15.09
CA THR A 309 8.39 -10.63 14.14
C THR A 309 6.97 -11.09 14.33
N ASP A 310 6.35 -11.46 13.22
CA ASP A 310 5.01 -12.01 13.16
C ASP A 310 4.86 -13.21 14.10
N GLN A 311 3.83 -13.18 14.95
CA GLN A 311 3.52 -14.26 15.87
C GLN A 311 2.67 -15.30 15.15
N ASP A 312 3.21 -16.50 14.90
CA ASP A 312 2.42 -17.56 14.27
C ASP A 312 1.36 -18.13 15.25
N GLU A 313 0.16 -17.54 15.25
CA GLU A 313 -0.90 -17.95 16.17
C GLU A 313 -1.41 -19.36 15.88
N CYS A 314 -1.32 -19.82 14.63
CA CYS A 314 -1.73 -21.18 14.25
C CYS A 314 -0.84 -22.24 14.89
N THR A 315 0.46 -21.95 15.00
CA THR A 315 1.43 -22.84 15.65
C THR A 315 1.38 -22.71 17.17
N GLN A 316 1.25 -21.49 17.69
CA GLN A 316 1.26 -21.24 19.14
C GLN A 316 -0.05 -21.62 19.83
N PHE A 317 -1.18 -21.51 19.12
CA PHE A 317 -2.51 -21.76 19.64
C PHE A 317 -3.28 -22.75 18.73
N PRO A 318 -3.06 -24.07 18.90
CA PRO A 318 -3.65 -25.11 18.02
C PRO A 318 -5.19 -25.15 17.96
N SER A 319 -5.88 -24.44 18.85
CA SER A 319 -7.34 -24.33 18.91
C SER A 319 -7.84 -22.89 18.72
N VAL A 320 -7.03 -22.04 18.08
CA VAL A 320 -7.39 -20.63 17.81
C VAL A 320 -8.57 -20.51 16.85
N CYS A 321 -8.73 -21.47 15.95
CA CYS A 321 -9.85 -21.51 15.03
C CYS A 321 -11.06 -22.26 15.61
N PRO A 322 -12.29 -21.77 15.35
CA PRO A 322 -13.51 -22.43 15.79
C PRO A 322 -13.74 -23.74 15.02
N THR A 323 -14.50 -24.65 15.61
CA THR A 323 -14.76 -25.99 15.06
C THR A 323 -15.38 -25.97 13.67
N GLU A 324 -16.18 -24.94 13.35
CA GLU A 324 -16.81 -24.77 12.02
C GLU A 324 -15.80 -24.37 10.93
N ARG A 325 -14.66 -23.79 11.30
CA ARG A 325 -13.59 -23.33 10.40
C ARG A 325 -12.21 -23.77 10.88
N PRO A 326 -11.93 -25.09 10.94
CA PRO A 326 -10.80 -25.61 11.72
C PRO A 326 -9.43 -25.42 11.04
N VAL A 327 -9.37 -24.93 9.80
CA VAL A 327 -8.11 -24.75 9.08
C VAL A 327 -7.57 -23.36 9.37
N CYS A 328 -6.50 -23.28 10.17
CA CYS A 328 -5.78 -22.05 10.46
C CYS A 328 -4.73 -21.75 9.39
N THR A 329 -4.59 -20.49 9.00
CA THR A 329 -3.52 -19.97 8.14
C THR A 329 -2.98 -18.71 8.76
N ASN A 330 -1.70 -18.72 9.13
CA ASN A 330 -1.05 -17.57 9.72
C ASN A 330 -0.96 -16.41 8.71
N THR A 331 -1.16 -15.18 9.17
CA THR A 331 -1.05 -13.95 8.39
C THR A 331 -0.21 -12.94 9.16
N TYR A 332 0.27 -11.88 8.50
CA TYR A 332 1.12 -10.91 9.20
C TYR A 332 0.28 -10.12 10.23
N GLY A 333 0.66 -10.25 11.50
CA GLY A 333 -0.01 -9.66 12.67
C GLY A 333 -1.37 -10.26 13.02
N SER A 334 -1.75 -11.42 12.45
CA SER A 334 -3.06 -12.07 12.68
C SER A 334 -3.13 -13.48 12.08
N PHE A 335 -4.31 -14.11 12.09
CA PHE A 335 -4.54 -15.40 11.43
C PHE A 335 -5.88 -15.44 10.69
N LYS A 336 -6.03 -16.38 9.76
CA LYS A 336 -7.30 -16.68 9.07
C LYS A 336 -7.76 -18.10 9.37
N CYS A 337 -9.05 -18.24 9.66
CA CYS A 337 -9.71 -19.53 9.85
C CYS A 337 -10.66 -19.81 8.69
N ARG A 338 -10.52 -20.96 8.03
CA ARG A 338 -11.38 -21.38 6.92
C ARG A 338 -11.96 -22.78 7.13
N ALA A 339 -13.04 -23.06 6.41
CA ALA A 339 -13.65 -24.38 6.40
C ALA A 339 -12.72 -25.43 5.78
N ASN A 340 -12.78 -26.66 6.27
CA ASN A 340 -12.02 -27.79 5.75
C ASN A 340 -12.73 -28.42 4.55
N LYS A 341 -12.82 -27.69 3.43
CA LYS A 341 -13.39 -28.22 2.18
C LYS A 341 -12.28 -28.84 1.34
N ARG A 342 -12.43 -30.12 1.02
CA ARG A 342 -11.57 -30.81 0.04
C ARG A 342 -12.17 -30.67 -1.35
N CYS A 343 -11.36 -30.24 -2.30
CA CYS A 343 -11.75 -30.11 -3.69
C CYS A 343 -11.16 -31.24 -4.53
N ASN A 344 -11.86 -31.60 -5.62
CA ASN A 344 -11.41 -32.63 -6.56
C ASN A 344 -10.17 -32.14 -7.32
N GLN A 345 -9.40 -33.07 -7.90
CA GLN A 345 -8.20 -32.77 -8.67
C GLN A 345 -8.48 -31.72 -9.77
N GLY A 346 -7.67 -30.65 -9.80
CA GLY A 346 -7.86 -29.50 -10.69
C GLY A 346 -8.70 -28.36 -10.11
N TYR A 347 -9.18 -28.49 -8.88
CA TYR A 347 -9.90 -27.45 -8.15
C TYR A 347 -9.31 -27.24 -6.76
N GLU A 348 -9.27 -25.98 -6.32
CA GLU A 348 -8.84 -25.59 -4.99
C GLU A 348 -9.99 -24.90 -4.24
N PRO A 349 -10.04 -24.97 -2.90
CA PRO A 349 -11.03 -24.21 -2.14
C PRO A 349 -10.84 -22.72 -2.38
N ASN A 350 -11.93 -21.97 -2.52
CA ASN A 350 -11.88 -20.51 -2.49
C ASN A 350 -11.34 -20.01 -1.14
N ASP A 351 -11.02 -18.72 -1.04
CA ASP A 351 -10.41 -18.12 0.16
C ASP A 351 -11.20 -18.41 1.46
N GLU A 352 -12.53 -18.53 1.36
CA GLU A 352 -13.41 -18.86 2.50
C GLU A 352 -13.53 -20.37 2.81
N GLY A 353 -13.03 -21.23 1.92
CA GLY A 353 -13.21 -22.68 1.98
C GLY A 353 -14.66 -23.13 1.75
N THR A 354 -15.53 -22.27 1.22
CA THR A 354 -16.96 -22.53 1.01
C THR A 354 -17.25 -23.13 -0.36
N ALA A 355 -16.41 -22.89 -1.38
CA ALA A 355 -16.58 -23.37 -2.75
C ALA A 355 -15.26 -23.92 -3.32
N CYS A 356 -15.35 -24.74 -4.37
CA CYS A 356 -14.19 -25.20 -5.13
C CYS A 356 -14.11 -24.38 -6.42
N VAL A 357 -12.98 -23.74 -6.65
CA VAL A 357 -12.68 -22.96 -7.86
C VAL A 357 -11.60 -23.67 -8.66
N ALA A 358 -11.64 -23.56 -9.98
CA ALA A 358 -10.63 -24.20 -10.82
C ALA A 358 -9.24 -23.68 -10.42
N ALA A 359 -8.29 -24.60 -10.20
CA ALA A 359 -6.89 -24.26 -9.99
C ALA A 359 -6.40 -23.68 -11.33
N TRP A 360 -6.27 -22.35 -11.42
CA TRP A 360 -5.99 -21.66 -12.68
C TRP A 360 -4.64 -22.09 -13.25
N LEU A 361 -4.66 -23.05 -14.18
CA LEU A 361 -3.63 -23.27 -15.17
C LEU A 361 -3.84 -22.24 -16.29
N LEU A 362 -2.83 -21.40 -16.51
CA LEU A 362 -2.72 -20.56 -17.70
C LEU A 362 -3.02 -21.37 -18.96
N LEU A 363 -4.07 -20.96 -19.68
CA LEU A 363 -4.10 -21.05 -21.14
C LEU A 363 -4.28 -19.63 -21.66
N ALA A 364 -3.15 -18.95 -21.85
CA ALA A 364 -3.06 -17.96 -22.90
C ALA A 364 -3.11 -18.70 -24.25
N TRP A 365 -3.72 -18.06 -25.27
CA TRP A 365 -3.98 -18.48 -26.67
C TRP A 365 -5.41 -18.98 -26.97
N LEU A 366 -6.32 -18.05 -27.29
CA LEU A 366 -6.64 -17.64 -28.68
C LEU A 366 -8.00 -16.92 -28.73
N ASP A 367 -7.96 -15.60 -28.98
CA ASP A 367 -9.06 -14.95 -29.70
C ASP A 367 -9.05 -15.42 -31.15
N CYS A 368 -10.14 -16.02 -31.61
CA CYS A 368 -10.64 -15.83 -32.97
C CYS A 368 -12.06 -16.40 -33.13
N ILE A 369 -13.02 -15.49 -33.32
CA ILE A 369 -14.03 -15.50 -34.39
C ILE A 369 -14.82 -16.81 -34.58
N ALA A 370 -16.11 -16.79 -34.23
CA ALA A 370 -17.16 -17.09 -35.20
C ALA A 370 -18.53 -16.68 -34.65
N LEU A 371 -19.08 -15.62 -35.25
CA LEU A 371 -20.52 -15.49 -35.46
C LEU A 371 -21.08 -16.77 -36.09
N LYS A 372 -22.13 -17.32 -35.48
CA LYS A 372 -23.31 -17.80 -36.20
C LYS A 372 -24.55 -17.72 -35.31
#